data_AF-A0A1Q3YZ80-F1
#
_entry.id   AF-A0A1Q3YZ80-F1
#
_cell.length_a   1.000
_cell.length_b   1.000
_cell.length_c   1.000
_cell.angle_alpha   90.00
_cell.angle_beta   90.00
_cell.angle_gamma   90.00
#
_symmetry.space_group_name_H-M   'P 1'
#
loop_
_entity.id
_entity.type
_entity.pdbx_description
1 polymer ?
#
loop_
_entity_poly.entity_id
_entity_poly.type
_entity_poly.pdbx_seq_one_letter_code
_entity_poly.pdbx_strand_id
1 'polypeptide(L)' 'MDNLVWNERTKLLAGALDRLSTACFTLGILTPVAAGIYGPAQLGLSPQFLLLAAGSWLVGGFALHMFAQIVLGKLQQ' A
#
# COMPACT_ATOMS: atom_id res chain seq x y z
N MET A 1 31.88 -3.02 8.71
CA MET A 1 31.31 -2.55 7.42
C MET A 1 30.02 -3.27 7.08
N ASP A 2 29.90 -4.55 7.42
CA ASP A 2 28.73 -5.38 7.09
C ASP A 2 27.41 -4.87 7.69
N ASN A 3 27.41 -4.40 8.95
CA ASN A 3 26.22 -3.80 9.58
C ASN A 3 25.71 -2.56 8.84
N LEU A 4 26.60 -1.80 8.19
CA LEU A 4 26.24 -0.56 7.49
C LEU A 4 25.50 -0.87 6.18
N VAL A 5 26.02 -1.81 5.39
CA VAL A 5 25.36 -2.31 4.17
C VAL A 5 24.05 -3.01 4.51
N TRP A 6 24.03 -3.79 5.60
CA TRP A 6 22.83 -4.47 6.07
C TRP A 6 21.72 -3.48 6.47
N ASN A 7 22.05 -2.45 7.25
CA ASN A 7 21.11 -1.40 7.64
C ASN A 7 20.56 -0.62 6.44
N GLU A 8 21.40 -0.32 5.45
CA GLU A 8 20.98 0.40 4.24
C GLU A 8 19.96 -0.42 3.43
N ARG A 9 20.21 -1.73 3.28
CA ARG A 9 19.24 -2.65 2.64
C ARG A 9 17.92 -2.71 3.39
N THR A 10 17.97 -2.77 4.72
CA THR A 10 16.78 -2.78 5.59
C THR A 10 15.96 -1.50 5.41
N LYS A 11 16.60 -0.32 5.36
CA LYS A 11 15.93 0.96 5.11
C LYS A 11 15.29 1.02 3.72
N LEU A 12 16.01 0.58 2.68
CA LEU A 12 15.49 0.56 1.32
C LEU A 12 14.26 -0.35 1.20
N LEU A 13 14.28 -1.52 1.85
CA LEU A 13 13.14 -2.43 1.88
C LEU A 13 11.94 -1.81 2.60
N ALA A 14 12.15 -1.24 3.79
CA ALA A 14 11.07 -0.57 4.52
C ALA A 14 10.46 0.57 3.70
N GLY A 15 11.29 1.39 3.04
CA GLY A 15 10.82 2.45 2.16
C GLY A 15 10.06 1.94 0.94
N ALA A 16 10.46 0.80 0.37
CA ALA A 16 9.72 0.19 -0.74
C ALA A 16 8.34 -0.32 -0.31
N LEU A 17 8.25 -0.96 0.86
CA LEU A 17 6.98 -1.43 1.43
C LEU A 17 6.02 -0.28 1.76
N ASP A 18 6.54 0.82 2.30
CA ASP A 18 5.74 2.01 2.59
C ASP A 18 5.21 2.70 1.31
N ARG A 19 6.03 2.77 0.25
CA ARG A 19 5.59 3.26 -1.06
C ARG A 19 4.53 2.36 -1.69
N LEU A 20 4.67 1.04 -1.55
CA LEU A 20 3.65 0.10 -2.01
C LEU A 20 2.33 0.27 -1.24
N SER A 21 2.40 0.49 0.08
CA SER A 21 1.21 0.81 0.89
C SER A 21 0.48 2.06 0.36
N THR A 22 1.23 3.12 0.10
CA THR A 22 0.68 4.36 -0.46
C THR A 22 0.12 4.14 -1.88
N ALA A 23 0.78 3.31 -2.69
CA ALA A 23 0.28 2.92 -4.02
C ALA A 23 -1.03 2.12 -3.94
N CYS A 24 -1.14 1.19 -2.99
CA CYS A 24 -2.39 0.45 -2.74
C CYS A 24 -3.55 1.39 -2.38
N PHE A 25 -3.29 2.40 -1.55
CA PHE A 25 -4.31 3.39 -1.21
C PHE A 25 -4.70 4.26 -2.41
N THR A 26 -3.71 4.83 -3.11
CA THR A 26 -3.96 5.74 -4.24
C THR A 26 -4.60 5.03 -5.42
N LEU A 27 -4.02 3.92 -5.88
CA LEU A 27 -4.51 3.18 -7.06
C LEU A 27 -5.73 2.33 -6.72
N GLY A 28 -5.74 1.68 -5.56
CA GLY A 28 -6.80 0.76 -5.18
C GLY A 28 -8.10 1.44 -4.74
N ILE A 29 -8.03 2.71 -4.33
CA ILE A 29 -9.19 3.42 -3.77
C ILE A 29 -9.46 4.72 -4.52
N LEU A 30 -8.47 5.61 -4.64
CA LEU A 30 -8.72 6.91 -5.28
C LEU A 30 -9.04 6.77 -6.77
N THR A 31 -8.40 5.83 -7.48
CA THR A 31 -8.69 5.59 -8.90
C THR A 31 -10.14 5.13 -9.13
N PRO A 32 -10.66 4.09 -8.43
CA PRO A 32 -12.09 3.73 -8.53
C PRO A 32 -13.04 4.85 -8.12
N VAL A 33 -12.72 5.61 -7.06
CA VAL A 33 -13.54 6.74 -6.62
C VAL A 33 -13.61 7.83 -7.70
N ALA A 34 -12.46 8.21 -8.27
CA ALA A 34 -12.41 9.17 -9.36
C ALA A 34 -13.17 8.67 -10.60
N ALA A 35 -13.05 7.38 -10.93
CA ALA A 35 -13.83 6.76 -12.01
C ALA A 35 -15.34 6.77 -11.72
N GLY A 36 -15.77 6.65 -10.47
CA GLY A 36 -17.17 6.75 -10.07
C GLY A 36 -17.74 8.18 -10.16
N ILE A 37 -16.91 9.21 -9.93
CA ILE A 37 -17.32 10.62 -10.00
C ILE A 37 -17.25 11.16 -11.43
N TYR A 38 -16.18 10.83 -12.16
CA TYR A 38 -15.83 11.45 -13.44
C TYR A 38 -15.87 10.49 -14.64
N GLY A 39 -15.96 9.18 -14.42
CA GLY A 39 -15.95 8.17 -15.47
C GLY A 39 -17.34 7.87 -16.05
N PRO A 40 -17.42 7.14 -17.18
CA PRO A 40 -18.69 6.70 -17.73
C PRO A 40 -19.44 5.83 -16.71
N ALA A 41 -20.72 6.12 -16.49
CA ALA A 41 -21.56 5.62 -15.39
C ALA A 41 -21.83 4.09 -15.37
N GLN A 42 -21.09 3.27 -16.12
CA GLN A 42 -21.47 1.90 -16.50
C GLN A 42 -20.36 0.87 -16.31
N LEU A 43 -19.58 0.94 -15.23
CA LEU A 43 -18.74 -0.20 -14.85
C LEU A 43 -19.56 -1.45 -14.50
N GLY A 44 -20.88 -1.32 -14.26
CA GLY A 44 -21.78 -2.43 -13.95
C GLY A 44 -21.43 -3.14 -12.63
N LEU A 45 -20.49 -2.60 -11.86
CA LEU A 45 -20.03 -3.16 -10.60
C LEU A 45 -21.02 -2.81 -9.48
N SER A 46 -21.39 -3.82 -8.71
CA SER A 46 -22.25 -3.61 -7.55
C SER A 46 -21.53 -2.79 -6.46
N PRO A 47 -22.24 -1.91 -5.73
CA PRO A 47 -21.65 -1.12 -4.65
C PRO A 47 -20.95 -1.97 -3.57
N GLN A 48 -21.52 -3.13 -3.25
CA GLN A 48 -20.93 -4.11 -2.34
C GLN A 48 -19.55 -4.61 -2.84
N PHE A 49 -19.40 -4.84 -4.15
CA PHE A 49 -18.11 -5.26 -4.72
C PHE A 49 -17.08 -4.14 -4.62
N LEU A 50 -17.47 -2.88 -4.86
CA LEU A 50 -16.58 -1.73 -4.72
C LEU A 50 -16.13 -1.54 -3.26
N LEU A 51 -17.03 -1.71 -2.29
CA LEU A 51 -16.69 -1.63 -0.86
C LEU A 51 -15.73 -2.76 -0.44
N LEU A 52 -15.97 -4.00 -0.90
CA LEU A 52 -15.07 -5.12 -0.64
C LEU A 52 -13.71 -4.93 -1.28
N ALA A 53 -13.66 -4.46 -2.53
CA ALA A 53 -12.43 -4.16 -3.23
C ALA A 53 -11.64 -3.06 -2.49
N ALA A 54 -12.27 -1.92 -2.17
CA ALA A 54 -11.65 -0.84 -1.41
C ALA A 54 -11.16 -1.32 -0.03
N GLY A 55 -11.96 -2.10 0.68
CA GLY A 55 -11.58 -2.73 1.95
C GLY A 55 -10.35 -3.63 1.82
N SER A 56 -10.28 -4.46 0.77
CA SER A 56 -9.12 -5.32 0.52
C SER A 56 -7.83 -4.53 0.24
N TRP A 57 -7.93 -3.43 -0.52
CA TRP A 57 -6.79 -2.53 -0.79
C TRP A 57 -6.34 -1.77 0.46
N LEU A 58 -7.29 -1.33 1.32
CA LEU A 58 -6.97 -0.73 2.62
C LEU A 58 -6.24 -1.70 3.53
N VAL A 59 -6.75 -2.93 3.67
CA VAL A 59 -6.12 -3.97 4.49
C VAL A 59 -4.73 -4.31 3.96
N GLY A 60 -4.59 -4.45 2.63
CA GLY A 60 -3.30 -4.70 1.99
C GLY A 60 -2.30 -3.57 2.23
N GLY A 61 -2.71 -2.32 2.03
CA GLY A 61 -1.87 -1.15 2.29
C GLY A 61 -1.48 -1.04 3.77
N PHE A 62 -2.43 -1.25 4.69
CA PHE A 62 -2.15 -1.23 6.13
C PHE A 62 -1.16 -2.32 6.52
N ALA A 63 -1.34 -3.55 6.02
CA ALA A 63 -0.41 -4.65 6.27
C ALA A 63 1.01 -4.32 5.75
N LEU A 64 1.13 -3.79 4.54
CA LEU A 64 2.41 -3.34 3.97
C LEU A 64 3.09 -2.25 4.81
N HIS A 65 2.31 -1.29 5.31
CA HIS A 65 2.84 -0.26 6.20
C HIS A 65 3.32 -0.85 7.53
N MET A 66 2.58 -1.78 8.13
CA MET A 66 3.03 -2.51 9.32
C MET A 66 4.31 -3.31 9.06
N PHE A 67 4.42 -3.98 7.91
CA PHE A 67 5.66 -4.65 7.52
C PHE A 67 6.83 -3.68 7.37
N ALA A 68 6.61 -2.48 6.82
CA ALA A 68 7.64 -1.45 6.75
C ALA A 68 8.16 -1.07 8.15
N GLN A 69 7.26 -0.87 9.11
CA GLN A 69 7.63 -0.57 10.50
C GLN A 69 8.39 -1.72 11.17
N ILE A 70 7.96 -2.97 10.96
CA ILE A 70 8.65 -4.15 11.48
C ILE A 70 10.06 -4.26 10.88
N VAL A 71 10.21 -4.02 9.57
CA VAL A 71 11.52 -4.06 8.90
C VAL A 71 12.43 -2.96 9.45
N LEU A 72 11.94 -1.74 9.61
CA LEU A 72 12.67 -0.64 10.25
C LEU A 72 13.12 -0.97 11.67
N GLY A 73 12.31 -1.70 12.45
CA GLY A 73 12.65 -2.14 13.80
C GLY A 73 13.82 -3.13 13.87
N LYS A 74 14.26 -3.71 12.74
CA LYS A 74 15.38 -4.66 12.73
C LYS A 74 16.76 -4.00 12.70
N LEU A 75 16.87 -2.68 12.56
CA LEU A 75 18.15 -1.96 12.47
C LEU A 75 19.14 -2.36 13.57
N GLN A 76 20.37 -2.68 13.18
CA GLN A 76 21.44 -3.12 14.08
C GLN A 76 22.37 -1.94 14.38
N GLN A 77 22.88 -1.87 15.63
CA GLN A 77 23.87 -0.86 16.02
C GLN A 77 25.28 -1.25 15.57
#